data_AF-A0A840EHI0-F1
#
_entry.id   AF-A0A840EHI0-F1
#
_cell.length_a   1.000
_cell.length_b   1.000
_cell.length_c   1.000
_cell.angle_alpha   90.00
_cell.angle_beta   90.00
_cell.angle_gamma   90.00
#
_symmetry.space_group_name_H-M   'P 1'
#
loop_
_entity.id
_entity.type
_entity.pdbx_description
1 polymer ?
#
loop_
_entity_poly.entity_id
_entity_poly.type
_entity_poly.pdbx_seq_one_letter_code
_entity_poly.pdbx_strand_id
1 'polypeptide(L)'
;MEIIQDKTNKKVNAYTCGDCGKNTVVKHRDQGVTPFFMRCVHCEGKAISHMYKVPQGLKHDLTVFSPANDKEWEMYRQYLKSYYKKRKVYNKKLLQDALAATKNHINAGGVIMVPADVIKI
;
A
#
# COMPACT_ATOMS: atom_id res chain seq x y z
N MET A 1 5.14 28.17 21.21
CA MET A 1 4.04 27.67 20.35
C MET A 1 4.44 26.29 19.87
N GLU A 2 4.09 25.25 20.61
CA GLU A 2 4.37 23.87 20.18
C GLU A 2 3.48 23.56 18.97
N ILE A 3 4.13 23.23 17.85
CA ILE A 3 3.43 22.68 16.69
C ILE A 3 3.07 21.25 17.08
N ILE A 4 1.85 21.06 17.57
CA ILE A 4 1.23 19.74 17.65
C ILE A 4 1.07 19.31 16.19
N GLN A 5 2.04 18.57 15.66
CA GLN A 5 1.91 17.90 14.37
C GLN A 5 0.73 16.95 14.49
N ASP A 6 -0.36 17.31 13.82
CA ASP A 6 -1.54 16.49 13.69
C ASP A 6 -1.15 15.17 13.00
N LYS A 7 -0.89 14.14 13.81
CA LYS A 7 -0.56 12.78 13.36
C LYS A 7 -1.72 12.08 12.65
N THR A 8 -2.84 12.77 12.38
CA THR A 8 -4.08 12.13 11.92
C THR A 8 -4.53 12.46 10.50
N ASN A 9 -3.77 13.28 9.74
CA ASN A 9 -4.15 13.61 8.37
C ASN A 9 -3.90 12.43 7.40
N LYS A 10 -4.81 11.46 7.44
CA LYS A 10 -4.92 10.35 6.48
C LYS A 10 -5.20 10.93 5.09
N LYS A 11 -4.16 11.11 4.29
CA LYS A 11 -4.27 11.70 2.95
C LYS A 11 -4.58 10.64 1.90
N VAL A 12 -5.36 11.05 0.92
CA VAL A 12 -5.65 10.26 -0.28
C VAL A 12 -4.83 10.80 -1.43
N ASN A 13 -4.17 9.89 -2.14
CA ASN A 13 -3.55 10.14 -3.42
C ASN A 13 -4.27 9.35 -4.52
N ALA A 14 -4.14 9.79 -5.76
CA ALA A 14 -4.55 8.99 -6.90
C ALA A 14 -3.37 8.83 -7.85
N TYR A 15 -3.40 7.75 -8.63
CA TYR A 15 -2.44 7.44 -9.67
C TYR A 15 -3.16 7.17 -10.98
N THR A 16 -2.92 7.98 -12.02
CA THR A 16 -3.52 7.76 -13.35
C THR A 16 -2.60 6.89 -14.19
N CYS A 17 -3.16 5.80 -14.72
CA CYS A 17 -2.47 4.93 -15.65
C CYS A 17 -2.42 5.56 -17.05
N GLY A 18 -1.22 5.62 -17.65
CA GLY A 18 -1.05 6.10 -19.02
C GLY A 18 -1.67 5.17 -20.07
N ASP A 19 -1.78 3.87 -19.76
CA ASP A 19 -2.19 2.87 -20.74
C ASP A 19 -3.72 2.69 -20.80
N CYS A 20 -4.38 2.62 -19.64
CA CYS A 20 -5.84 2.39 -19.56
C CYS A 20 -6.66 3.60 -19.08
N GLY A 21 -6.02 4.71 -18.72
CA GLY A 21 -6.68 5.93 -18.23
C GLY A 21 -7.34 5.83 -16.84
N LYS A 22 -7.42 4.62 -16.26
CA LYS A 22 -8.04 4.41 -14.94
C LYS A 22 -7.16 4.96 -13.82
N ASN A 23 -7.83 5.36 -12.74
CA ASN A 23 -7.18 5.77 -11.50
C ASN A 23 -7.05 4.60 -10.53
N THR A 24 -5.92 4.55 -9.84
CA THR A 24 -5.77 3.78 -8.58
C THR A 24 -5.75 4.78 -7.43
N VAL A 25 -6.72 4.69 -6.52
CA VAL A 25 -6.84 5.58 -5.37
C VAL A 25 -6.22 4.92 -4.15
N VAL A 26 -5.36 5.66 -3.45
CA VAL A 26 -4.49 5.16 -2.39
C VAL A 26 -4.70 6.00 -1.13
N LYS A 27 -5.10 5.36 -0.03
CA LYS A 27 -5.26 6.01 1.28
C LYS A 27 -4.06 5.72 2.16
N HIS A 28 -3.37 6.78 2.59
CA HIS A 28 -2.24 6.69 3.51
C HIS A 28 -2.77 6.74 4.95
N ARG A 29 -2.66 5.63 5.68
CA ARG A 29 -2.94 5.58 7.12
C ARG A 29 -1.78 6.19 7.89
N ASP A 30 -0.57 5.76 7.55
CA ASP A 30 0.67 6.16 8.20
C ASP A 30 1.49 7.04 7.25
N GLN A 31 2.23 8.00 7.81
CA GLN A 31 3.16 8.81 7.02
C GLN A 31 4.32 7.94 6.50
N GLY A 32 4.76 8.22 5.29
CA GLY A 32 5.83 7.49 4.64
C GLY A 32 6.09 8.02 3.23
N VAL A 33 6.96 7.34 2.49
CA VAL A 33 7.29 7.72 1.11
C VAL A 33 6.12 7.37 0.19
N THR A 34 5.64 8.38 -0.52
CA THR A 34 4.63 8.22 -1.56
C THR A 34 5.32 8.05 -2.89
N PRO A 35 5.15 6.90 -3.56
CA PRO A 35 5.77 6.69 -4.86
C PRO A 35 5.31 7.76 -5.84
N PHE A 36 6.24 8.26 -6.68
CA PHE A 36 5.87 9.05 -7.85
C PHE A 36 5.20 8.20 -8.92
N PHE A 37 5.57 6.91 -8.98
CA PHE A 37 5.06 5.95 -9.93
C PHE A 37 4.67 4.65 -9.24
N MET A 38 3.65 3.98 -9.75
CA MET A 38 3.30 2.62 -9.34
C MET A 38 2.78 1.83 -10.55
N ARG A 39 2.62 0.51 -10.38
CA ARG A 39 1.87 -0.30 -11.35
C ARG A 39 0.38 -0.10 -11.13
N CYS A 40 -0.35 0.10 -12.22
CA CYS A 40 -1.80 0.20 -12.22
C CYS A 40 -2.42 -1.12 -11.72
N VAL A 41 -3.35 -1.06 -10.77
CA VAL A 41 -4.01 -2.28 -10.26
C VAL A 41 -4.98 -2.90 -11.26
N HIS A 42 -5.35 -2.15 -12.30
CA HIS A 42 -6.33 -2.57 -13.31
C HIS A 42 -5.70 -3.25 -14.54
N CYS A 43 -4.49 -2.85 -14.93
CA CYS A 43 -3.84 -3.34 -16.16
C CYS A 43 -2.32 -3.52 -16.04
N GLU A 44 -1.74 -3.38 -14.84
CA GLU A 44 -0.30 -3.45 -14.54
C GLU A 44 0.60 -2.41 -15.24
N GLY A 45 0.02 -1.55 -16.08
CA GLY A 45 0.67 -0.43 -16.75
C GLY A 45 1.26 0.62 -15.80
N LYS A 46 2.05 1.56 -16.33
CA LYS A 46 2.66 2.63 -15.49
C LYS A 46 1.60 3.64 -15.08
N ALA A 47 1.49 3.91 -13.77
CA ALA A 47 0.60 4.93 -13.22
C ALA A 47 1.39 6.02 -12.50
N ILE A 48 0.98 7.28 -12.70
CA ILE A 48 1.68 8.48 -12.22
C ILE A 48 0.86 9.15 -11.12
N SER A 49 1.54 9.53 -10.04
CA SER A 49 0.98 10.19 -8.86
C SER A 49 0.42 11.59 -9.16
N HIS A 50 -0.74 11.90 -8.58
CA HIS A 50 -1.28 13.27 -8.51
C HIS A 50 -0.69 14.10 -7.36
N MET A 51 0.27 13.55 -6.60
CA MET A 51 0.93 14.22 -5.48
C MET A 51 -0.06 14.79 -4.46
N TYR A 52 -1.11 14.03 -4.13
CA TYR A 52 -2.19 14.42 -3.21
C TYR A 52 -3.07 15.58 -3.68
N LYS A 53 -2.92 16.06 -4.92
CA LYS A 53 -3.75 17.12 -5.51
C LYS A 53 -5.08 16.55 -6.03
N VAL A 54 -5.82 15.90 -5.15
CA VAL A 54 -7.09 15.22 -5.46
C VAL A 54 -8.11 15.44 -4.33
N PRO A 55 -9.42 15.26 -4.58
CA PRO A 55 -10.41 15.25 -3.52
C PRO A 55 -10.07 14.21 -2.45
N GLN A 56 -10.11 14.59 -1.17
CA GLN A 56 -9.70 13.72 -0.07
C GLN A 56 -10.79 12.73 0.38
N GLY A 57 -12.02 12.88 -0.13
CA GLY A 57 -13.15 11.98 0.13
C GLY A 57 -13.27 10.81 -0.87
N LEU A 58 -12.29 10.60 -1.75
CA LEU A 58 -12.36 9.52 -2.73
C LEU A 58 -12.37 8.13 -2.06
N LYS A 59 -13.19 7.23 -2.61
CA LYS A 59 -13.11 5.80 -2.28
C LYS A 59 -11.75 5.26 -2.75
N HIS A 60 -11.05 4.56 -1.86
CA HIS A 60 -9.70 4.08 -2.10
C HIS A 60 -9.69 2.60 -2.49
N ASP A 61 -8.80 2.24 -3.40
CA ASP A 61 -8.54 0.87 -3.83
C ASP A 61 -7.48 0.21 -2.94
N LEU A 62 -6.51 1.00 -2.47
CA LEU A 62 -5.40 0.53 -1.66
C LEU A 62 -5.29 1.31 -0.33
N THR A 63 -4.90 0.60 0.71
CA THR A 63 -4.48 1.17 2.00
C THR A 63 -2.98 1.04 2.15
N VAL A 64 -2.34 2.13 2.55
CA VAL A 64 -0.89 2.21 2.81
C VAL A 64 -0.64 2.39 4.30
N PHE A 65 0.15 1.50 4.87
CA PHE A 65 0.40 1.48 6.30
C PHE A 65 1.72 0.78 6.65
N SER A 66 2.20 1.01 7.87
CA SER A 66 3.25 0.23 8.51
C SER A 66 2.61 -0.62 9.62
N PRO A 67 2.72 -1.96 9.59
CA PRO A 67 2.15 -2.83 10.62
C PRO A 67 2.58 -2.41 12.03
N ALA A 68 1.63 -2.02 12.86
CA ALA A 68 1.91 -1.48 14.20
C ALA A 68 2.09 -2.57 15.27
N ASN A 69 1.66 -3.81 14.99
CA ASN A 69 1.69 -4.92 15.93
C ASN A 69 1.68 -6.27 15.19
N ASP A 70 1.88 -7.36 15.95
CA ASP A 70 1.92 -8.72 15.41
C ASP A 70 0.62 -9.16 14.72
N LYS A 71 -0.52 -8.62 15.16
CA LYS A 71 -1.82 -8.91 14.53
C LYS A 71 -1.90 -8.34 13.11
N GLU A 72 -1.46 -7.09 12.91
CA GLU A 72 -1.37 -6.49 11.58
C GLU A 72 -0.34 -7.19 10.70
N TRP A 73 0.78 -7.62 11.28
CA TRP A 73 1.80 -8.40 10.58
C TRP A 73 1.26 -9.75 10.10
N GLU A 74 0.55 -10.50 10.94
CA GLU A 74 -0.03 -11.78 10.57
C GLU A 74 -1.13 -11.62 9.50
N MET A 75 -1.94 -10.56 9.57
CA MET A 75 -2.89 -10.22 8.50
C MET A 75 -2.17 -10.02 7.15
N TYR A 76 -1.11 -9.23 7.14
CA TYR A 76 -0.30 -9.02 5.93
C TYR A 76 0.33 -10.33 5.42
N ARG A 77 0.82 -11.18 6.32
CA ARG A 77 1.36 -12.50 5.97
C ARG A 77 0.33 -13.38 5.29
N GLN A 78 -0.90 -13.44 5.82
CA GLN A 78 -1.99 -14.21 5.21
C GLN A 78 -2.37 -13.65 3.83
N TYR A 79 -2.38 -12.33 3.69
CA TYR A 79 -2.57 -11.67 2.40
C TYR A 79 -1.50 -12.10 1.38
N LEU A 80 -0.21 -11.98 1.70
CA LEU A 80 0.87 -12.38 0.79
C LEU A 80 0.79 -13.86 0.40
N LYS A 81 0.48 -14.73 1.37
CA LYS A 81 0.28 -16.16 1.11
C LYS A 81 -0.87 -16.39 0.11
N SER A 82 -2.00 -15.71 0.30
CA SER A 82 -3.14 -15.77 -0.62
C SER A 82 -2.79 -15.22 -2.00
N TYR A 83 -2.08 -14.08 -2.05
CA TYR A 83 -1.63 -13.41 -3.27
C TYR A 83 -0.76 -14.33 -4.15
N TYR A 84 0.30 -14.92 -3.57
CA TYR A 84 1.19 -15.80 -4.34
C TYR A 84 0.52 -17.11 -4.76
N LYS A 85 -0.41 -17.64 -3.94
CA LYS A 85 -1.21 -18.81 -4.30
C LYS A 85 -2.11 -18.54 -5.51
N LYS A 86 -2.82 -17.42 -5.53
CA LYS A 86 -3.68 -17.03 -6.67
C LYS A 86 -2.90 -16.90 -7.98
N ARG A 87 -1.65 -16.43 -7.90
CA ARG A 87 -0.74 -16.31 -9.05
C ARG A 87 -0.04 -17.62 -9.44
N LYS A 88 -0.33 -18.75 -8.77
CA LYS A 88 0.29 -20.06 -9.04
C LYS A 88 1.84 -20.07 -8.97
N VAL A 89 2.44 -19.12 -8.27
CA VAL A 89 3.91 -19.01 -8.06
C VAL A 89 4.32 -19.30 -6.61
N TYR A 90 3.38 -19.78 -5.80
CA TYR A 90 3.62 -20.00 -4.38
C TYR A 90 4.63 -21.12 -4.12
N ASN A 91 5.65 -20.81 -3.32
CA ASN A 91 6.43 -21.78 -2.56
C ASN A 91 6.81 -21.19 -1.20
N LYS A 92 7.21 -22.05 -0.25
CA LYS A 92 7.51 -21.63 1.13
C LYS A 92 8.68 -20.65 1.20
N LYS A 93 9.72 -20.87 0.38
CA LYS A 93 10.91 -20.01 0.33
C LYS A 93 10.58 -18.61 -0.19
N LEU A 94 9.81 -18.49 -1.27
CA LEU A 94 9.35 -17.21 -1.82
C LEU A 94 8.58 -16.40 -0.78
N LEU A 95 7.66 -17.04 -0.05
CA LEU A 95 6.92 -16.36 1.01
C LEU A 95 7.85 -15.89 2.14
N GLN A 96 8.80 -16.72 2.56
CA GLN A 96 9.78 -16.35 3.59
C GLN A 96 10.66 -15.18 3.15
N ASP A 97 11.20 -15.23 1.93
CA ASP A 97 12.05 -14.19 1.35
C ASP A 97 11.28 -12.87 1.22
N ALA A 98 10.02 -12.91 0.75
CA ALA A 98 9.16 -11.73 0.64
C ALA A 98 8.83 -11.10 2.01
N LEU A 99 8.55 -11.93 3.02
CA LEU A 99 8.30 -11.46 4.38
C LEU A 99 9.55 -10.84 5.01
N ALA A 100 10.73 -11.45 4.83
CA ALA A 100 11.98 -10.92 5.32
C ALA A 100 12.32 -9.58 4.66
N ALA A 101 12.21 -9.49 3.32
CA ALA A 101 12.40 -8.24 2.59
C ALA A 101 11.42 -7.15 3.04
N THR A 102 10.15 -7.50 3.23
CA THR A 102 9.15 -6.54 3.71
C THR A 102 9.45 -6.06 5.13
N LYS A 103 9.88 -6.96 6.02
CA LYS A 103 10.25 -6.59 7.40
C LYS A 103 11.45 -5.64 7.42
N ASN A 104 12.46 -5.87 6.59
CA ASN A 104 13.59 -4.97 6.43
C ASN A 104 13.15 -3.60 5.90
N HIS A 105 12.26 -3.56 4.89
CA HIS A 105 11.69 -2.32 4.36
C HIS A 105 10.95 -1.52 5.44
N ILE A 106 10.10 -2.18 6.24
CA ILE A 106 9.38 -1.53 7.35
C ILE A 106 10.34 -1.01 8.43
N ASN A 107 11.34 -1.80 8.81
CA ASN A 107 12.35 -1.39 9.80
C ASN A 107 13.16 -0.17 9.33
N ALA A 108 13.28 0.04 8.02
CA ALA A 108 13.89 1.23 7.43
C ALA A 108 12.93 2.43 7.29
N GLY A 109 11.72 2.36 7.88
CA GLY A 109 10.69 3.40 7.78
C GLY A 109 9.78 3.28 6.56
N GLY A 110 9.85 2.15 5.85
CA GLY A 110 8.99 1.85 4.72
C GLY A 110 7.55 1.53 5.12
N VAL A 111 6.65 1.67 4.15
CA VAL A 111 5.23 1.31 4.26
C VAL A 111 4.85 0.26 3.22
N ILE A 112 3.81 -0.52 3.49
CA ILE A 112 3.25 -1.51 2.58
C ILE A 112 1.92 -1.04 2.02
N MET A 113 1.58 -1.51 0.82
CA MET A 113 0.30 -1.24 0.16
C MET A 113 -0.47 -2.54 -0.02
N VAL A 114 -1.73 -2.55 0.38
CA VAL A 114 -2.62 -3.70 0.14
C VAL A 114 -4.01 -3.23 -0.28
N PRO A 115 -4.81 -4.09 -0.94
CA PRO A 115 -6.20 -3.78 -1.27
C PRO A 115 -7.03 -3.38 -0.05
N ALA A 116 -7.87 -2.37 -0.20
CA ALA A 116 -8.68 -1.81 0.88
C ALA A 116 -9.68 -2.83 1.48
N ASP A 117 -10.10 -3.82 0.69
CA ASP A 117 -11.00 -4.90 1.11
C ASP A 117 -10.31 -6.00 1.94
N VAL A 118 -8.98 -6.09 1.87
CA VAL A 118 -8.17 -7.04 2.64
C VAL A 118 -8.01 -6.59 4.09
N ILE A 119 -8.07 -5.28 4.32
CA ILE A 119 -7.85 -4.69 5.62
C ILE A 119 -9.17 -4.23 6.22
N LYS A 120 -9.65 -4.99 7.21
CA LYS A 120 -10.68 -4.53 8.14
C LYS A 120 -9.97 -3.99 9.40
N ILE A 121 -9.41 -2.79 9.30
CA ILE A 121 -9.00 -2.01 10.50
C ILE A 121 -10.21 -1.23 10.98
#